data_AF-A0A0L0BD01-F1
#
_entry.id   AF-A0A0L0BD01-F1
#
_cell.length_a   1.000
_cell.length_b   1.000
_cell.length_c   1.000
_cell.angle_alpha   90.00
_cell.angle_beta   90.00
_cell.angle_gamma   90.00
#
_symmetry.space_group_name_H-M   'P 1'
#
loop_
_entity.id
_entity.type
_entity.pdbx_description
1 polymer ?
#
loop_
_entity_poly.entity_id
_entity_poly.type
_entity_poly.pdbx_seq_one_letter_code
_entity_poly.pdbx_strand_id
1 'polypeptide(L)'
;MKLDRTSFGKRLGSYEAAIDLPRQPIVEGRLLRMVGLTLEAEGLRAAMGSRCVVINDDSDQPVQVEAEVMGFSGSKIYLMPVGSVSGIAPGARVVPVADTGRLPMGMSMLGRILDGAGRALDGKGGMKAEDWVPMDGPTINPLKRDPISQPLDVGIRSINGLLTVGRGQRLGLFAGTGVGKSVLLGMMTRFTEADIIVVGLIGERGREVKEFIEHTLGEEGLRRSVVVASPADEAPLMRLRAAMYCTRIAEYFRDKGKNVLLLMDSLTRFAQAQREIALAIGEPPATKGYPPSVFAKLPKLVERAGNAEAGGGSITAFYTVLSEGDDQQDPIADSARGVLDGHIVLSRRLAEEGHYPAIDIEASISRVMPSVVSPQHLGQAQQFKQLWSRYQQSRDLISVGAYVAGGDRETDLAIALQPQLVRYLRQGLNDNESLQASAERLAAVFTPVAPG
;
A
#
# COMPACT_ATOMS: atom_id res chain seq x y z
N MET A 1 -27.31 -11.38 32.50
CA MET A 1 -26.43 -10.27 32.08
C MET A 1 -27.13 -8.95 32.45
N LYS A 2 -26.77 -8.32 33.58
CA LYS A 2 -27.33 -7.02 33.98
C LYS A 2 -26.68 -5.95 33.10
N LEU A 3 -27.45 -5.31 32.22
CA LEU A 3 -27.01 -4.14 31.48
C LEU A 3 -26.82 -2.99 32.46
N ASP A 4 -25.57 -2.64 32.75
CA ASP A 4 -25.23 -1.50 33.58
C ASP A 4 -25.49 -0.22 32.76
N ARG A 5 -26.68 0.36 32.94
CA ARG A 5 -27.08 1.57 32.21
C ARG A 5 -26.34 2.76 32.81
N THR A 6 -25.32 3.26 32.12
CA THR A 6 -24.73 4.57 32.39
C THR A 6 -25.83 5.61 32.54
N SER A 7 -25.88 6.29 33.68
CA SER A 7 -26.92 7.29 33.95
C SER A 7 -26.84 8.43 32.93
N PHE A 8 -28.00 9.01 32.62
CA PHE A 8 -28.10 10.14 31.69
C PHE A 8 -27.18 11.31 32.11
N GLY A 9 -27.06 11.57 33.41
CA GLY A 9 -26.13 12.58 33.95
C GLY A 9 -24.67 12.27 33.67
N LYS A 10 -24.24 11.00 33.75
CA LYS A 10 -22.84 10.62 33.46
C LYS A 10 -22.52 10.71 31.96
N ARG A 11 -23.52 10.48 31.10
CA ARG A 11 -23.42 10.71 29.65
C ARG A 11 -23.40 12.19 29.28
N LEU A 12 -24.07 13.05 30.04
CA LEU A 12 -24.00 14.50 29.85
C LEU A 12 -22.67 15.08 30.35
N GLY A 13 -22.14 14.56 31.46
CA GLY A 13 -20.85 14.98 32.00
C GLY A 13 -19.68 14.81 31.03
N SER A 14 -19.73 13.85 30.10
CA SER A 14 -18.70 13.73 29.05
C SER A 14 -18.70 14.86 28.02
N TYR A 15 -19.73 15.72 28.00
CA TYR A 15 -19.81 16.89 27.14
C TYR A 15 -19.38 18.18 27.84
N GLU A 16 -18.92 18.15 29.09
CA GLU A 16 -18.54 19.34 29.87
C GLU A 16 -17.39 20.13 29.20
N ALA A 17 -16.46 19.43 28.56
CA ALA A 17 -15.41 20.06 27.74
C ALA A 17 -15.94 20.67 26.43
N ALA A 18 -17.10 20.23 25.93
CA ALA A 18 -17.73 20.77 24.71
C ALA A 18 -18.52 22.07 24.98
N ILE A 19 -18.67 22.47 26.25
CA ILE A 19 -19.34 23.71 26.66
C ILE A 19 -18.34 24.89 26.76
N ASP A 20 -17.04 24.63 26.67
CA ASP A 20 -16.01 25.68 26.62
C ASP A 20 -15.91 26.22 25.18
N LEU A 21 -16.55 27.36 24.94
CA LEU A 21 -16.50 28.00 23.63
C LEU A 21 -15.14 28.67 23.41
N PRO A 22 -14.54 28.56 22.21
CA PRO A 22 -13.30 29.24 21.91
C PRO A 22 -13.46 30.75 22.10
N ARG A 23 -12.57 31.35 22.91
CA ARG A 23 -12.63 32.77 23.31
C ARG A 23 -12.32 33.75 22.17
N GLN A 24 -11.94 33.27 20.99
CA GLN A 24 -11.61 34.09 19.83
C GLN A 24 -12.57 33.79 18.67
N PRO A 25 -13.08 34.82 17.97
CA PRO A 25 -13.90 34.62 16.79
C PRO A 25 -13.09 33.89 15.71
N ILE A 26 -13.72 32.94 15.03
CA ILE A 26 -13.09 32.25 13.88
C ILE A 26 -13.00 33.27 12.74
N VAL A 27 -11.77 33.52 12.29
CA VAL A 27 -11.53 34.40 11.13
C VAL A 27 -11.84 33.60 9.87
N GLU A 28 -12.88 34.01 9.17
CA GLU A 28 -13.29 33.42 7.90
C GLU A 28 -12.73 34.21 6.72
N GLY A 29 -12.40 33.50 5.64
CA GLY A 29 -11.99 34.10 4.39
C GLY A 29 -13.09 34.04 3.34
N ARG A 30 -12.77 34.49 2.13
CA ARG A 30 -13.63 34.42 0.96
C ARG A 30 -12.89 33.78 -0.20
N LEU A 31 -13.62 32.98 -0.96
CA LEU A 31 -13.14 32.38 -2.19
C LEU A 31 -13.03 33.45 -3.28
N LEU A 32 -11.82 33.65 -3.80
CA LEU A 32 -11.54 34.63 -4.84
C LEU A 32 -11.76 34.05 -6.24
N ARG A 33 -11.20 32.87 -6.48
CA ARG A 33 -11.27 32.17 -7.77
C ARG A 33 -11.03 30.67 -7.62
N MET A 34 -11.41 29.94 -8.66
CA MET A 34 -11.15 28.52 -8.82
C MET A 34 -10.49 28.30 -10.19
N VAL A 35 -9.38 27.55 -10.21
CA VAL A 35 -8.72 27.12 -11.44
C VAL A 35 -8.51 25.62 -11.37
N GLY A 36 -9.25 24.87 -12.19
CA GLY A 36 -9.28 23.41 -12.10
C GLY A 36 -9.72 22.95 -10.71
N LEU A 37 -8.85 22.21 -10.01
CA LEU A 37 -9.08 21.70 -8.66
C LEU A 37 -8.53 22.61 -7.55
N THR A 38 -7.88 23.73 -7.90
CA THR A 38 -7.29 24.65 -6.92
C THR A 38 -8.24 25.80 -6.64
N LEU A 39 -8.56 25.99 -5.37
CA LEU A 39 -9.36 27.09 -4.84
C LEU A 39 -8.42 28.14 -4.24
N GLU A 40 -8.55 29.41 -4.63
CA GLU A 40 -7.83 30.52 -4.01
C GLU A 40 -8.75 31.28 -3.05
N ALA A 41 -8.32 31.40 -1.80
CA ALA A 41 -9.03 32.16 -0.77
C ALA A 41 -8.15 33.26 -0.16
N GLU A 42 -8.78 34.30 0.37
CA GLU A 42 -8.12 35.40 1.07
C GLU A 42 -8.93 35.80 2.31
N GLY A 43 -8.30 36.47 3.28
CA GLY A 43 -8.95 36.96 4.49
C GLY A 43 -8.95 35.97 5.66
N LEU A 44 -8.34 34.79 5.51
CA LEU A 44 -8.12 33.82 6.58
C LEU A 44 -6.63 33.55 6.79
N ARG A 45 -6.29 32.98 7.96
CA ARG A 45 -4.97 32.39 8.24
C ARG A 45 -5.15 30.93 8.63
N ALA A 46 -4.55 30.04 7.85
CA ALA A 46 -4.59 28.60 8.11
C ALA A 46 -3.22 28.00 7.78
N ALA A 47 -2.78 27.03 8.58
CA ALA A 47 -1.51 26.35 8.36
C ALA A 47 -1.62 25.33 7.21
N MET A 48 -0.50 25.00 6.59
CA MET A 48 -0.39 23.87 5.65
C MET A 48 -1.02 22.61 6.25
N GLY A 49 -1.86 21.91 5.47
CA GLY A 49 -2.59 20.72 5.91
C GLY A 49 -3.81 20.98 6.79
N SER A 50 -4.11 22.24 7.12
CA SER A 50 -5.33 22.57 7.88
C SER A 50 -6.57 22.34 7.02
N ARG A 51 -7.64 21.86 7.64
CA ARG A 51 -8.95 21.70 7.00
C ARG A 51 -9.73 23.00 7.04
N CYS A 52 -10.44 23.28 5.96
CA CYS A 52 -11.39 24.36 5.81
C CYS A 52 -12.70 23.80 5.27
N VAL A 53 -13.81 24.47 5.55
CA VAL A 53 -15.08 24.26 4.85
C VAL A 53 -15.34 25.46 3.96
N VAL A 54 -15.59 25.20 2.69
CA VAL A 54 -16.08 26.19 1.73
C VAL A 54 -17.60 26.12 1.73
N ILE A 55 -18.24 27.23 2.08
CA ILE A 55 -19.68 27.34 2.26
C ILE A 55 -20.21 28.33 1.23
N ASN A 56 -21.11 27.86 0.38
CA ASN A 56 -21.92 28.72 -0.49
C ASN A 56 -23.38 28.63 -0.04
N ASP A 57 -23.86 29.68 0.62
CA ASP A 57 -25.23 29.86 1.11
C ASP A 57 -26.06 30.78 0.21
N ASP A 58 -25.46 31.41 -0.79
CA ASP A 58 -26.10 32.38 -1.70
C ASP A 58 -26.90 31.71 -2.85
N SER A 59 -26.92 30.39 -2.93
CA SER A 59 -27.68 29.62 -3.94
C SER A 59 -28.93 28.96 -3.37
N ASP A 60 -29.95 28.71 -4.21
CA ASP A 60 -31.19 27.98 -3.87
C ASP A 60 -30.92 26.60 -3.21
N GLN A 61 -29.73 26.03 -3.45
CA GLN A 61 -29.22 24.87 -2.73
C GLN A 61 -27.92 25.24 -2.04
N PRO A 62 -27.89 25.35 -0.69
CA PRO A 62 -26.65 25.59 0.04
C PRO A 62 -25.68 24.42 -0.15
N VAL A 63 -24.44 24.73 -0.46
CA VAL A 63 -23.38 23.73 -0.66
C VAL A 63 -22.26 23.94 0.34
N GLN A 64 -21.80 22.83 0.93
CA GLN A 64 -20.62 22.80 1.79
C GLN A 64 -19.63 21.77 1.29
N VAL A 65 -18.38 22.18 1.11
CA VAL A 65 -17.30 21.32 0.62
C VAL A 65 -16.11 21.45 1.55
N GLU A 66 -15.64 20.31 2.05
CA GLU A 66 -14.38 20.25 2.79
C GLU A 66 -13.20 20.45 1.84
N ALA A 67 -12.23 21.25 2.25
CA ALA A 67 -10.98 21.47 1.52
C ALA A 67 -9.79 21.48 2.49
N GLU A 68 -8.60 21.23 1.97
CA GLU A 68 -7.35 21.27 2.73
C GLU A 68 -6.40 22.33 2.17
N VAL A 69 -5.66 23.00 3.06
CA VAL A 69 -4.65 23.99 2.70
C VAL A 69 -3.43 23.31 2.09
N MET A 70 -3.21 23.55 0.80
CA MET A 70 -2.10 22.99 0.02
C MET A 70 -0.92 23.95 -0.14
N GLY A 71 -1.13 25.25 0.13
CA GLY A 71 -0.12 26.28 -0.09
C GLY A 71 -0.62 27.65 0.31
N PHE A 72 0.30 28.63 0.31
CA PHE A 72 -0.04 30.05 0.41
C PHE A 72 0.97 30.89 -0.37
N SER A 73 0.55 32.07 -0.84
CA SER A 73 1.42 33.06 -1.48
C SER A 73 0.90 34.46 -1.16
N GLY A 74 1.72 35.25 -0.45
CA GLY A 74 1.29 36.55 0.07
C GLY A 74 0.09 36.41 1.00
N SER A 75 -1.01 37.10 0.69
CA SER A 75 -2.29 37.04 1.42
C SER A 75 -3.21 35.89 0.98
N LYS A 76 -2.84 35.16 -0.07
CA LYS A 76 -3.67 34.10 -0.66
C LYS A 76 -3.33 32.74 -0.08
N ILE A 77 -4.37 31.95 0.13
CA ILE A 77 -4.29 30.55 0.53
C ILE A 77 -4.84 29.68 -0.59
N TYR A 78 -4.12 28.62 -0.92
CA TYR A 78 -4.50 27.62 -1.90
C TYR A 78 -5.12 26.43 -1.19
N LEU A 79 -6.35 26.10 -1.57
CA LEU A 79 -7.12 25.00 -1.00
C LEU A 79 -7.40 23.97 -2.09
N MET A 80 -7.45 22.70 -1.70
CA MET A 80 -7.94 21.64 -2.58
C MET A 80 -9.15 20.94 -1.95
N PRO A 81 -10.28 20.85 -2.66
CA PRO A 81 -11.47 20.18 -2.17
C PRO A 81 -11.27 18.67 -2.05
N VAL A 82 -11.91 18.09 -1.04
CA VAL A 82 -11.96 16.66 -0.76
C VAL A 82 -13.09 15.97 -1.55
N GLY A 83 -14.08 16.74 -2.01
CA GLY A 83 -15.24 16.24 -2.76
C GLY A 83 -15.62 17.13 -3.95
N SER A 84 -16.85 16.96 -4.43
CA SER A 84 -17.39 17.74 -5.56
C SER A 84 -17.46 19.23 -5.22
N VAL A 85 -17.01 20.07 -6.16
CA VAL A 85 -17.11 21.54 -6.09
C VAL A 85 -18.34 22.09 -6.81
N SER A 86 -19.24 21.23 -7.25
CA SER A 86 -20.47 21.66 -7.93
C SER A 86 -21.29 22.56 -7.00
N GLY A 87 -21.65 23.75 -7.48
CA GLY A 87 -22.39 24.74 -6.69
C GLY A 87 -21.53 25.66 -5.83
N ILE A 88 -20.20 25.56 -5.84
CA ILE A 88 -19.32 26.59 -5.27
C ILE A 88 -19.30 27.81 -6.21
N ALA A 89 -19.44 29.03 -5.65
CA ALA A 89 -19.40 30.29 -6.38
C ALA A 89 -18.29 31.23 -5.86
N PRO A 90 -17.81 32.19 -6.67
CA PRO A 90 -16.95 33.27 -6.20
C PRO A 90 -17.60 34.03 -5.03
N GLY A 91 -16.81 34.38 -4.02
CA GLY A 91 -17.29 35.04 -2.80
C GLY A 91 -17.72 34.08 -1.68
N ALA A 92 -17.85 32.77 -1.96
CA ALA A 92 -18.16 31.76 -0.96
C ALA A 92 -17.26 31.85 0.27
N ARG A 93 -17.84 31.61 1.45
CA ARG A 93 -17.14 31.71 2.73
C ARG A 93 -16.17 30.54 2.89
N VAL A 94 -15.00 30.81 3.44
CA VAL A 94 -13.98 29.80 3.73
C VAL A 94 -13.70 29.81 5.22
N VAL A 95 -14.14 28.76 5.90
CA VAL A 95 -14.11 28.67 7.37
C VAL A 95 -13.05 27.65 7.79
N PRO A 96 -11.98 28.06 8.51
CA PRO A 96 -11.05 27.12 9.11
C PRO A 96 -11.76 26.20 10.10
N VAL A 97 -11.44 24.91 10.06
CA VAL A 97 -11.99 23.92 10.99
C VAL A 97 -10.99 23.72 12.13
N ALA A 98 -11.42 23.92 13.37
CA ALA A 98 -10.57 23.76 14.56
C ALA A 98 -10.26 22.29 14.89
N ASP A 99 -11.03 21.34 14.35
CA ASP A 99 -10.85 19.92 14.60
C ASP A 99 -9.52 19.40 14.02
N THR A 100 -8.80 18.67 14.87
CA THR A 100 -7.52 18.00 14.60
C THR A 100 -7.57 16.92 13.52
N GLY A 101 -8.72 16.66 12.90
CA GLY A 101 -8.86 15.66 11.83
C GLY A 101 -8.59 14.24 12.34
N ARG A 102 -9.05 13.94 13.56
CA ARG A 102 -8.88 12.62 14.16
C ARG A 102 -9.73 11.58 13.45
N LEU A 103 -9.16 10.39 13.28
CA LEU A 103 -9.73 9.29 12.54
C LEU A 103 -10.16 8.18 13.52
N PRO A 104 -11.31 7.54 13.26
CA PRO A 104 -11.81 6.46 14.11
C PRO A 104 -10.94 5.21 13.93
N MET A 105 -10.56 4.59 15.04
CA MET A 105 -9.78 3.34 15.07
C MET A 105 -10.46 2.31 15.97
N GLY A 106 -10.23 1.02 15.69
CA GLY A 106 -10.69 -0.06 16.56
C GLY A 106 -10.85 -1.40 15.83
N MET A 107 -11.09 -2.46 16.60
CA MET A 107 -11.29 -3.80 16.03
C MET A 107 -12.54 -3.88 15.15
N SER A 108 -13.51 -2.96 15.32
CA SER A 108 -14.70 -2.88 14.46
C SER A 108 -14.42 -2.53 13.00
N MET A 109 -13.17 -2.19 12.65
CA MET A 109 -12.74 -1.94 11.28
C MET A 109 -12.51 -3.21 10.47
N LEU A 110 -12.28 -4.35 11.13
CA LEU A 110 -12.11 -5.63 10.45
C LEU A 110 -13.40 -6.01 9.69
N GLY A 111 -13.25 -6.41 8.42
CA GLY A 111 -14.37 -6.70 7.55
C GLY A 111 -15.10 -5.48 6.98
N ARG A 112 -14.52 -4.28 7.13
CA ARG A 112 -15.07 -3.02 6.64
C ARG A 112 -14.30 -2.49 5.43
N ILE A 113 -15.02 -1.75 4.60
CA ILE A 113 -14.48 -1.03 3.45
C ILE A 113 -14.69 0.46 3.71
N LEU A 114 -13.61 1.24 3.70
CA LEU A 114 -13.57 2.64 4.10
C LEU A 114 -12.99 3.51 2.98
N ASP A 115 -13.30 4.79 2.99
CA ASP A 115 -12.63 5.79 2.16
C ASP A 115 -11.44 6.45 2.88
N GLY A 116 -10.74 7.36 2.19
CA GLY A 116 -9.62 8.12 2.74
C GLY A 116 -9.97 9.10 3.88
N ALA A 117 -11.26 9.31 4.16
CA ALA A 117 -11.75 10.10 5.27
C ALA A 117 -12.25 9.24 6.45
N GLY A 118 -12.19 7.91 6.33
CA GLY A 118 -12.69 6.98 7.35
C GLY A 118 -14.19 6.71 7.30
N ARG A 119 -14.89 7.16 6.24
CA ARG A 119 -16.31 6.89 6.03
C ARG A 119 -16.48 5.51 5.42
N ALA A 120 -17.55 4.81 5.81
CA ALA A 120 -17.83 3.47 5.31
C ALA A 120 -18.39 3.49 3.89
N LEU A 121 -17.82 2.66 3.01
CA LEU A 121 -18.26 2.45 1.62
C LEU A 121 -19.13 1.20 1.44
N ASP A 122 -19.17 0.33 2.46
CA ASP A 122 -19.84 -0.98 2.41
C ASP A 122 -21.33 -0.97 2.72
N GLY A 123 -21.93 0.21 2.94
CA GLY A 123 -23.35 0.34 3.29
C GLY A 123 -23.73 -0.20 4.68
N LYS A 124 -22.77 -0.63 5.51
CA LYS A 124 -23.03 -1.19 6.85
C LYS A 124 -23.14 -0.13 7.95
N GLY A 125 -23.26 1.14 7.59
CA GLY A 125 -23.33 2.27 8.52
C GLY A 125 -21.99 2.60 9.21
N GLY A 126 -22.03 3.40 10.27
CA GLY A 126 -20.83 3.80 11.02
C GLY A 126 -20.11 2.64 11.70
N MET A 127 -18.90 2.91 12.21
CA MET A 127 -18.14 1.98 13.05
C MET A 127 -18.10 2.48 14.49
N LYS A 128 -18.05 1.55 15.45
CA LYS A 128 -17.84 1.89 16.85
C LYS A 128 -16.35 2.10 17.09
N ALA A 129 -15.91 3.36 17.01
CA ALA A 129 -14.53 3.72 17.32
C ALA A 129 -14.19 3.37 18.78
N GLU A 130 -13.04 2.74 18.97
CA GLU A 130 -12.40 2.51 20.27
C GLU A 130 -11.45 3.66 20.60
N ASP A 131 -10.74 4.17 19.60
CA ASP A 131 -9.76 5.24 19.71
C ASP A 131 -9.97 6.28 18.58
N TRP A 132 -9.52 7.52 18.83
CA TRP A 132 -9.53 8.61 17.84
C TRP A 132 -8.12 9.19 17.72
N VAL A 133 -7.46 8.95 16.59
CA VAL A 133 -6.03 9.26 16.42
C VAL A 133 -5.80 10.21 15.26
N PRO A 134 -4.75 11.06 15.30
CA PRO A 134 -4.39 11.90 14.17
C PRO A 134 -4.00 11.07 12.94
N MET A 135 -4.10 11.69 11.76
CA MET A 135 -3.71 11.06 10.50
C MET A 135 -2.20 10.74 10.46
N ASP A 136 -1.40 11.69 10.92
CA ASP A 136 0.03 11.52 11.07
C ASP A 136 0.32 10.71 12.33
N GLY A 137 1.04 9.61 12.15
CA GLY A 137 1.52 8.78 13.24
C GLY A 137 2.71 9.42 13.97
N PRO A 138 3.00 9.00 15.21
CA PRO A 138 4.21 9.42 15.90
C PRO A 138 5.44 8.96 15.10
N THR A 139 6.46 9.82 15.02
CA THR A 139 7.73 9.47 14.38
C THR A 139 8.45 8.41 15.20
N ILE A 140 8.73 7.25 14.60
CA ILE A 140 9.53 6.20 15.21
C ILE A 140 11.00 6.53 14.98
N ASN A 141 11.79 6.58 16.05
CA ASN A 141 13.24 6.68 15.90
C ASN A 141 13.75 5.38 15.24
N PRO A 142 14.38 5.44 14.05
CA PRO A 142 14.85 4.24 13.35
C PRO A 142 15.80 3.38 14.17
N LEU A 143 16.60 3.98 15.06
CA LEU A 143 17.56 3.28 15.92
C LEU A 143 16.90 2.47 17.04
N LYS A 144 15.61 2.70 17.29
CA LYS A 144 14.83 1.94 18.28
C LYS A 144 14.04 0.79 17.66
N ARG A 145 14.02 0.66 16.33
CA ARG A 145 13.29 -0.42 15.65
C ARG A 145 13.94 -1.76 15.95
N ASP A 146 13.12 -2.75 16.25
CA ASP A 146 13.57 -4.12 16.37
C ASP A 146 14.06 -4.63 15.00
N PRO A 147 15.29 -5.17 14.88
CA PRO A 147 15.82 -5.62 13.60
C PRO A 147 14.99 -6.75 13.00
N ILE A 148 14.96 -6.79 11.67
CA ILE A 148 14.28 -7.85 10.92
C ILE A 148 15.09 -9.14 11.04
N SER A 149 14.67 -10.02 11.94
CA SER A 149 15.34 -11.30 12.25
C SER A 149 14.43 -12.52 12.11
N GLN A 150 13.11 -12.31 12.02
CA GLN A 150 12.12 -13.37 11.88
C GLN A 150 11.54 -13.37 10.46
N PRO A 151 11.43 -14.55 9.81
CA PRO A 151 10.75 -14.63 8.53
C PRO A 151 9.24 -14.42 8.70
N LEU A 152 8.60 -13.93 7.64
CA LEU A 152 7.16 -13.88 7.50
C LEU A 152 6.75 -14.91 6.44
N ASP A 153 5.92 -15.87 6.84
CA ASP A 153 5.30 -16.80 5.92
C ASP A 153 4.18 -16.09 5.15
N VAL A 154 4.34 -15.96 3.83
CA VAL A 154 3.34 -15.36 2.93
C VAL A 154 2.49 -16.40 2.20
N GLY A 155 2.74 -17.69 2.45
CA GLY A 155 2.05 -18.82 1.83
C GLY A 155 2.34 -19.04 0.34
N ILE A 156 3.30 -18.31 -0.24
CA ILE A 156 3.66 -18.37 -1.67
C ILE A 156 5.03 -19.00 -1.79
N ARG A 157 5.12 -20.23 -2.33
CA ARG A 157 6.33 -21.06 -2.34
C ARG A 157 7.55 -20.38 -2.95
N SER A 158 7.37 -19.72 -4.09
CA SER A 158 8.47 -19.01 -4.77
C SER A 158 8.98 -17.82 -3.93
N ILE A 159 8.11 -17.14 -3.19
CA ILE A 159 8.49 -16.05 -2.30
C ILE A 159 9.15 -16.61 -1.04
N ASN A 160 8.47 -17.52 -0.33
CA ASN A 160 8.95 -18.16 0.89
C ASN A 160 10.30 -18.83 0.69
N GLY A 161 10.49 -19.54 -0.42
CA GLY A 161 11.70 -20.32 -0.65
C GLY A 161 12.84 -19.56 -1.34
N LEU A 162 12.58 -18.60 -2.23
CA LEU A 162 13.63 -17.97 -3.05
C LEU A 162 13.82 -16.46 -2.79
N LEU A 163 12.85 -15.83 -2.14
CA LEU A 163 12.78 -14.38 -1.92
C LEU A 163 12.25 -14.07 -0.51
N THR A 164 12.68 -14.85 0.49
CA THR A 164 12.02 -14.91 1.81
C THR A 164 11.85 -13.52 2.41
N VAL A 165 10.64 -13.27 2.91
CA VAL A 165 10.23 -11.99 3.48
C VAL A 165 10.48 -12.00 4.98
N GLY A 166 10.91 -10.88 5.54
CA GLY A 166 11.04 -10.70 7.00
C GLY A 166 9.88 -9.93 7.62
N ARG A 167 9.60 -10.17 8.90
CA ARG A 167 8.65 -9.37 9.67
C ARG A 167 9.14 -7.92 9.81
N GLY A 168 8.33 -6.97 9.38
CA GLY A 168 8.70 -5.55 9.30
C GLY A 168 9.37 -5.13 7.99
N GLN A 169 9.51 -6.03 7.02
CA GLN A 169 10.13 -5.69 5.73
C GLN A 169 9.19 -4.86 4.85
N ARG A 170 9.76 -3.95 4.05
CA ARG A 170 9.04 -3.16 3.05
C ARG A 170 9.49 -3.60 1.66
N LEU A 171 8.59 -4.17 0.88
CA LEU A 171 8.84 -4.73 -0.44
C LEU A 171 8.05 -3.99 -1.49
N GLY A 172 8.64 -3.87 -2.68
CA GLY A 172 7.90 -3.43 -3.86
C GLY A 172 7.30 -4.62 -4.62
N LEU A 173 6.14 -4.46 -5.23
CA LEU A 173 5.57 -5.40 -6.20
C LEU A 173 5.45 -4.70 -7.55
N PHE A 174 6.42 -4.96 -8.42
CA PHE A 174 6.55 -4.33 -9.74
C PHE A 174 5.78 -5.17 -10.74
N ALA A 175 4.70 -4.63 -11.29
CA ALA A 175 3.82 -5.38 -12.15
C ALA A 175 3.22 -4.50 -13.24
N GLY A 176 3.12 -5.07 -14.45
CA GLY A 176 2.29 -4.52 -15.51
C GLY A 176 0.82 -4.86 -15.33
N THR A 177 -0.02 -4.37 -16.23
CA THR A 177 -1.42 -4.80 -16.33
C THR A 177 -1.51 -6.25 -16.83
N GLY A 178 -2.45 -7.03 -16.28
CA GLY A 178 -2.76 -8.38 -16.76
C GLY A 178 -1.79 -9.50 -16.36
N VAL A 179 -0.70 -9.22 -15.63
CA VAL A 179 0.32 -10.21 -15.26
C VAL A 179 0.00 -11.00 -13.97
N GLY A 180 -1.18 -10.81 -13.38
CA GLY A 180 -1.59 -11.50 -12.14
C GLY A 180 -1.32 -10.75 -10.83
N LYS A 181 -1.09 -9.42 -10.86
CA LYS A 181 -0.90 -8.56 -9.67
C LYS A 181 -1.99 -8.79 -8.62
N SER A 182 -3.25 -8.54 -8.98
CA SER A 182 -4.39 -8.62 -8.07
C SER A 182 -4.54 -10.01 -7.47
N VAL A 183 -4.36 -11.05 -8.30
CA VAL A 183 -4.41 -12.44 -7.88
C VAL A 183 -3.36 -12.75 -6.81
N LEU A 184 -2.10 -12.33 -7.03
CA LEU A 184 -1.03 -12.53 -6.06
C LEU A 184 -1.31 -11.81 -4.74
N LEU A 185 -1.79 -10.56 -4.80
CA LEU A 185 -2.22 -9.83 -3.59
C LEU A 185 -3.33 -10.59 -2.86
N GLY A 186 -4.33 -11.12 -3.58
CA GLY A 186 -5.38 -11.97 -3.01
C GLY A 186 -4.83 -13.21 -2.30
N MET A 187 -3.87 -13.91 -2.93
CA MET A 187 -3.20 -15.04 -2.29
C MET A 187 -2.50 -14.62 -1.00
N MET A 188 -1.76 -13.50 -1.01
CA MET A 188 -1.12 -12.96 0.19
C MET A 188 -2.14 -12.62 1.29
N THR A 189 -3.30 -12.06 0.94
CA THR A 189 -4.34 -11.76 1.94
C THR A 189 -4.93 -13.01 2.59
N ARG A 190 -4.98 -14.13 1.88
CA ARG A 190 -5.51 -15.39 2.44
C ARG A 190 -4.47 -16.13 3.25
N PHE A 191 -3.26 -16.24 2.71
CA PHE A 191 -2.28 -17.23 3.18
C PHE A 191 -1.21 -16.66 4.12
N THR A 192 -1.01 -15.35 4.17
CA THR A 192 0.02 -14.77 5.04
C THR A 192 -0.32 -14.96 6.52
N GLU A 193 0.68 -15.36 7.31
CA GLU A 193 0.61 -15.45 8.76
C GLU A 193 0.76 -14.06 9.42
N ALA A 194 -0.32 -13.27 9.39
CA ALA A 194 -0.41 -11.96 10.04
C ALA A 194 -1.68 -11.86 10.90
N ASP A 195 -1.64 -11.10 12.00
CA ASP A 195 -2.81 -10.89 12.85
C ASP A 195 -3.90 -10.09 12.12
N ILE A 196 -3.48 -9.07 11.36
CA ILE A 196 -4.37 -8.12 10.68
C ILE A 196 -3.83 -7.82 9.29
N ILE A 197 -4.73 -7.63 8.34
CA ILE A 197 -4.40 -7.24 6.97
C ILE A 197 -5.01 -5.88 6.70
N VAL A 198 -4.24 -4.99 6.10
CA VAL A 198 -4.73 -3.68 5.66
C VAL A 198 -4.47 -3.56 4.18
N VAL A 199 -5.50 -3.30 3.39
CA VAL A 199 -5.41 -3.20 1.93
C VAL A 199 -5.80 -1.79 1.51
N GLY A 200 -4.88 -1.07 0.87
CA GLY A 200 -5.12 0.22 0.24
C GLY A 200 -5.31 0.04 -1.27
N LEU A 201 -6.47 0.46 -1.78
CA LEU A 201 -6.81 0.45 -3.21
C LEU A 201 -6.95 1.91 -3.69
N ILE A 202 -5.87 2.45 -4.25
CA ILE A 202 -5.64 3.87 -4.50
C ILE A 202 -5.63 4.11 -6.01
N GLY A 203 -6.56 4.90 -6.52
CA GLY A 203 -6.61 5.32 -7.92
C GLY A 203 -6.87 4.20 -8.93
N GLU A 204 -7.33 3.04 -8.48
CA GLU A 204 -7.84 1.97 -9.35
C GLU A 204 -9.26 2.31 -9.81
N ARG A 205 -9.74 1.67 -10.88
CA ARG A 205 -11.13 1.91 -11.34
C ARG A 205 -12.12 1.30 -10.35
N GLY A 206 -13.25 1.96 -10.11
CA GLY A 206 -14.26 1.47 -9.14
C GLY A 206 -14.74 0.03 -9.39
N ARG A 207 -14.83 -0.39 -10.66
CA ARG A 207 -15.14 -1.79 -11.01
C ARG A 207 -14.05 -2.79 -10.59
N GLU A 208 -12.79 -2.39 -10.72
CA GLU A 208 -11.62 -3.22 -10.38
C GLU A 208 -11.49 -3.34 -8.85
N VAL A 209 -11.80 -2.26 -8.13
CA VAL A 209 -11.93 -2.26 -6.66
C VAL A 209 -13.01 -3.25 -6.22
N LYS A 210 -14.20 -3.19 -6.82
CA LYS A 210 -15.30 -4.11 -6.50
C LYS A 210 -14.92 -5.57 -6.80
N GLU A 211 -14.37 -5.83 -7.97
CA GLU A 211 -13.92 -7.17 -8.40
C GLU A 211 -12.85 -7.73 -7.45
N PHE A 212 -11.88 -6.91 -7.04
CA PHE A 212 -10.87 -7.31 -6.07
C PHE A 212 -11.51 -7.73 -4.75
N ILE A 213 -12.43 -6.94 -4.21
CA ILE A 213 -13.07 -7.22 -2.92
C ILE A 213 -13.93 -8.48 -2.98
N GLU A 214 -14.78 -8.62 -4.01
CA GLU A 214 -15.76 -9.71 -4.10
C GLU A 214 -15.13 -11.03 -4.55
N HIS A 215 -14.21 -11.00 -5.51
CA HIS A 215 -13.71 -12.22 -6.17
C HIS A 215 -12.26 -12.57 -5.83
N THR A 216 -11.42 -11.58 -5.50
CA THR A 216 -10.01 -11.83 -5.18
C THR A 216 -9.80 -12.00 -3.67
N LEU A 217 -10.32 -11.08 -2.87
CA LEU A 217 -10.24 -11.12 -1.42
C LEU A 217 -11.26 -12.11 -0.83
N GLY A 218 -12.50 -12.04 -1.31
CA GLY A 218 -13.60 -12.89 -0.86
C GLY A 218 -14.00 -12.61 0.59
N GLU A 219 -15.02 -13.32 1.07
CA GLU A 219 -15.56 -13.10 2.42
C GLU A 219 -14.54 -13.46 3.51
N GLU A 220 -13.81 -14.56 3.34
CA GLU A 220 -12.80 -15.04 4.29
C GLU A 220 -11.63 -14.06 4.43
N GLY A 221 -11.07 -13.61 3.30
CA GLY A 221 -10.01 -12.61 3.30
C GLY A 221 -10.47 -11.28 3.89
N LEU A 222 -11.71 -10.87 3.59
CA LEU A 222 -12.27 -9.61 4.09
C LEU A 222 -12.46 -9.63 5.61
N ARG A 223 -12.89 -10.74 6.22
CA ARG A 223 -13.13 -10.83 7.68
C ARG A 223 -11.92 -10.44 8.54
N ARG A 224 -10.70 -10.70 8.06
CA ARG A 224 -9.44 -10.34 8.75
C ARG A 224 -8.75 -9.09 8.18
N SER A 225 -9.41 -8.42 7.24
CA SER A 225 -8.84 -7.26 6.53
C SER A 225 -9.60 -5.98 6.84
N VAL A 226 -8.88 -4.85 6.80
CA VAL A 226 -9.47 -3.52 6.65
C VAL A 226 -9.14 -3.04 5.24
N VAL A 227 -10.15 -2.72 4.45
CA VAL A 227 -9.94 -2.20 3.08
C VAL A 227 -10.17 -0.70 3.08
N VAL A 228 -9.19 0.06 2.58
CA VAL A 228 -9.32 1.49 2.32
C VAL A 228 -9.26 1.70 0.81
N ALA A 229 -10.34 2.22 0.23
CA ALA A 229 -10.45 2.44 -1.21
C ALA A 229 -10.66 3.92 -1.52
N SER A 230 -9.95 4.43 -2.53
CA SER A 230 -10.18 5.73 -3.14
C SER A 230 -10.02 5.58 -4.65
N PRO A 231 -11.13 5.39 -5.38
CA PRO A 231 -11.12 5.17 -6.83
C PRO A 231 -10.52 6.32 -7.65
N ALA A 232 -10.22 6.06 -8.92
CA ALA A 232 -9.60 7.01 -9.83
C ALA A 232 -10.42 8.30 -10.09
N ASP A 233 -11.74 8.25 -9.94
CA ASP A 233 -12.67 9.37 -10.10
C ASP A 233 -12.77 10.26 -8.86
N GLU A 234 -12.15 9.88 -7.73
CA GLU A 234 -12.03 10.74 -6.55
C GLU A 234 -10.93 11.80 -6.70
N ALA A 235 -11.08 12.87 -5.90
CA ALA A 235 -10.10 13.95 -5.84
C ALA A 235 -8.68 13.42 -5.52
N PRO A 236 -7.62 13.98 -6.11
CA PRO A 236 -6.24 13.58 -5.82
C PRO A 236 -5.92 13.58 -4.33
N LEU A 237 -6.46 14.55 -3.59
CA LEU A 237 -6.29 14.65 -2.15
C LEU A 237 -6.88 13.44 -1.41
N MET A 238 -8.04 12.92 -1.83
CA MET A 238 -8.64 11.72 -1.25
C MET A 238 -7.78 10.48 -1.50
N ARG A 239 -7.20 10.36 -2.69
CA ARG A 239 -6.25 9.27 -3.02
C ARG A 239 -5.02 9.30 -2.12
N LEU A 240 -4.44 10.49 -1.87
CA LEU A 240 -3.34 10.64 -0.92
C LEU A 240 -3.76 10.27 0.51
N ARG A 241 -4.92 10.76 0.97
CA ARG A 241 -5.45 10.49 2.31
C ARG A 241 -5.72 9.00 2.51
N ALA A 242 -6.26 8.30 1.51
CA ALA A 242 -6.49 6.86 1.58
C ALA A 242 -5.20 6.06 1.81
N ALA A 243 -4.11 6.39 1.11
CA ALA A 243 -2.82 5.75 1.34
C ALA A 243 -2.25 6.04 2.75
N MET A 244 -2.36 7.30 3.19
CA MET A 244 -1.95 7.68 4.54
C MET A 244 -2.79 6.96 5.60
N TYR A 245 -4.10 6.84 5.38
CA TYR A 245 -5.04 6.22 6.32
C TYR A 245 -4.84 4.72 6.43
N CYS A 246 -4.66 4.05 5.31
CA CYS A 246 -4.25 2.65 5.28
C CYS A 246 -2.97 2.42 6.11
N THR A 247 -1.96 3.28 5.95
CA THR A 247 -0.73 3.23 6.75
C THR A 247 -0.99 3.51 8.24
N ARG A 248 -1.86 4.47 8.56
CA ARG A 248 -2.19 4.83 9.95
C ARG A 248 -2.96 3.72 10.67
N ILE A 249 -3.85 3.01 9.98
CA ILE A 249 -4.54 1.83 10.51
C ILE A 249 -3.51 0.74 10.85
N ALA A 250 -2.54 0.50 9.96
CA ALA A 250 -1.47 -0.47 10.21
C ALA A 250 -0.61 -0.09 11.43
N GLU A 251 -0.25 1.20 11.57
CA GLU A 251 0.44 1.71 12.76
C GLU A 251 -0.37 1.50 14.03
N TYR A 252 -1.67 1.81 14.01
CA TYR A 252 -2.55 1.63 15.17
C TYR A 252 -2.51 0.18 15.68
N PHE A 253 -2.60 -0.80 14.78
CA PHE A 253 -2.57 -2.21 15.16
C PHE A 253 -1.17 -2.70 15.56
N ARG A 254 -0.11 -2.24 14.89
CA ARG A 254 1.27 -2.50 15.29
C ARG A 254 1.53 -2.04 16.73
N ASP A 255 1.07 -0.83 17.06
CA ASP A 255 1.24 -0.23 18.38
C ASP A 255 0.43 -0.98 19.48
N LYS A 256 -0.56 -1.79 19.08
CA LYS A 256 -1.27 -2.75 19.96
C LYS A 256 -0.62 -4.15 19.97
N GLY A 257 0.61 -4.27 19.48
CA GLY A 257 1.38 -5.51 19.47
C GLY A 257 0.98 -6.49 18.38
N LYS A 258 0.28 -6.05 17.32
CA LYS A 258 -0.15 -6.91 16.21
C LYS A 258 0.85 -6.93 15.07
N ASN A 259 0.97 -8.07 14.43
CA ASN A 259 1.70 -8.23 13.17
C ASN A 259 0.74 -7.94 12.01
N VAL A 260 1.03 -6.87 11.28
CA VAL A 260 0.17 -6.35 10.22
C VAL A 260 0.81 -6.60 8.85
N LEU A 261 0.03 -7.16 7.93
CA LEU A 261 0.35 -7.14 6.50
C LEU A 261 -0.32 -5.90 5.87
N LEU A 262 0.49 -4.99 5.32
CA LEU A 262 0.03 -3.81 4.60
C LEU A 262 0.21 -4.02 3.09
N LEU A 263 -0.89 -4.06 2.34
CA LEU A 263 -0.86 -4.11 0.87
C LEU A 263 -1.29 -2.76 0.33
N MET A 264 -0.35 -2.01 -0.27
CA MET A 264 -0.60 -0.68 -0.81
C MET A 264 -0.61 -0.73 -2.35
N ASP A 265 -1.79 -0.67 -2.94
CA ASP A 265 -1.99 -0.71 -4.38
C ASP A 265 -2.56 0.63 -4.89
N SER A 266 -1.77 1.60 -5.35
CA SER A 266 -0.33 1.54 -5.62
C SER A 266 0.45 2.79 -5.21
N LEU A 267 1.77 2.66 -5.06
CA LEU A 267 2.66 3.83 -4.92
C LEU A 267 2.66 4.70 -6.17
N THR A 268 2.49 4.11 -7.36
CA THR A 268 2.38 4.86 -8.61
C THR A 268 1.17 5.80 -8.58
N ARG A 269 0.01 5.32 -8.11
CA ARG A 269 -1.20 6.15 -7.99
C ARG A 269 -1.09 7.19 -6.89
N PHE A 270 -0.40 6.89 -5.78
CA PHE A 270 -0.06 7.87 -4.76
C PHE A 270 0.85 8.99 -5.32
N ALA A 271 1.90 8.64 -6.06
CA ALA A 271 2.79 9.60 -6.69
C ALA A 271 2.09 10.46 -7.75
N GLN A 272 1.21 9.86 -8.56
CA GLN A 272 0.40 10.58 -9.54
C GLN A 272 -0.56 11.57 -8.88
N ALA A 273 -1.22 11.18 -7.78
CA ALA A 273 -2.07 12.09 -7.01
C ALA A 273 -1.28 13.29 -6.48
N GLN A 274 -0.08 13.07 -5.91
CA GLN A 274 0.78 14.16 -5.47
C GLN A 274 1.24 15.04 -6.64
N ARG A 275 1.55 14.46 -7.80
CA ARG A 275 1.90 15.22 -9.01
C ARG A 275 0.76 16.13 -9.45
N GLU A 276 -0.47 15.62 -9.50
CA GLU A 276 -1.65 16.40 -9.89
C GLU A 276 -1.84 17.61 -8.96
N ILE A 277 -1.70 17.40 -7.64
CA ILE A 277 -1.76 18.47 -6.62
C ILE A 277 -0.66 19.50 -6.84
N ALA A 278 0.58 19.04 -6.94
CA ALA A 278 1.77 19.87 -7.05
C ALA A 278 1.72 20.77 -8.29
N LEU A 279 1.33 20.22 -9.44
CA LEU A 279 1.17 20.99 -10.67
C LEU A 279 0.04 22.03 -10.55
N ALA A 280 -1.06 21.68 -9.87
CA ALA A 280 -2.20 22.58 -9.68
C ALA A 280 -1.90 23.78 -8.77
N ILE A 281 -0.89 23.69 -7.91
CA ILE A 281 -0.38 24.81 -7.09
C ILE A 281 0.85 25.50 -7.70
N GLY A 282 1.29 25.07 -8.89
CA GLY A 282 2.38 25.70 -9.65
C GLY A 282 3.79 25.20 -9.33
N GLU A 283 3.94 24.05 -8.68
CA GLU A 283 5.26 23.42 -8.50
C GLU A 283 5.78 22.90 -9.87
N PRO A 284 6.95 23.34 -10.34
CA PRO A 284 7.46 22.94 -11.65
C PRO A 284 7.85 21.44 -11.67
N PRO A 285 7.57 20.72 -12.77
CA PRO A 285 8.03 19.34 -12.93
C PRO A 285 9.54 19.32 -13.19
N ALA A 286 10.30 18.58 -12.39
CA ALA A 286 11.76 18.49 -12.53
C ALA A 286 12.18 17.16 -13.17
N THR A 287 11.80 16.03 -12.55
CA THR A 287 12.28 14.70 -12.95
C THR A 287 11.22 13.99 -13.77
N LYS A 288 11.40 13.95 -15.10
CA LYS A 288 10.50 13.24 -16.04
C LYS A 288 9.02 13.58 -15.85
N GLY A 289 8.71 14.85 -15.64
CA GLY A 289 7.33 15.29 -15.44
C GLY A 289 6.81 15.19 -14.00
N TYR A 290 7.59 14.69 -13.05
CA TYR A 290 7.25 14.69 -11.62
C TYR A 290 7.88 15.87 -10.87
N PRO A 291 7.09 16.62 -10.08
CA PRO A 291 7.61 17.63 -9.17
C PRO A 291 8.43 17.05 -8.01
N PRO A 292 9.41 17.79 -7.46
CA PRO A 292 10.23 17.35 -6.32
C PRO A 292 9.43 16.83 -5.11
N SER A 293 8.27 17.42 -4.82
CA SER A 293 7.43 17.02 -3.69
C SER A 293 6.98 15.56 -3.73
N VAL A 294 6.87 14.96 -4.92
CA VAL A 294 6.55 13.54 -5.10
C VAL A 294 7.62 12.66 -4.47
N PHE A 295 8.89 12.94 -4.78
CA PHE A 295 10.03 12.19 -4.26
C PHE A 295 10.32 12.48 -2.79
N ALA A 296 9.88 13.62 -2.27
CA ALA A 296 9.90 13.90 -0.84
C ALA A 296 8.79 13.16 -0.06
N LYS A 297 7.65 12.86 -0.69
CA LYS A 297 6.52 12.17 -0.04
C LYS A 297 6.63 10.65 -0.05
N LEU A 298 7.17 10.05 -1.10
CA LEU A 298 7.31 8.59 -1.19
C LEU A 298 8.08 7.98 0.00
N PRO A 299 9.29 8.47 0.38
CA PRO A 299 10.00 7.96 1.55
C PRO A 299 9.21 8.17 2.83
N LYS A 300 8.54 9.33 2.99
CA LYS A 300 7.75 9.63 4.20
C LYS A 300 6.58 8.66 4.40
N LEU A 301 5.98 8.16 3.32
CA LEU A 301 4.93 7.14 3.41
C LEU A 301 5.53 5.76 3.72
N VAL A 302 6.57 5.35 2.98
CA VAL A 302 7.17 4.01 3.09
C VAL A 302 7.88 3.80 4.43
N GLU A 303 8.55 4.82 4.95
CA GLU A 303 9.26 4.76 6.24
C GLU A 303 8.35 4.62 7.46
N ARG A 304 7.02 4.72 7.30
CA ARG A 304 6.08 4.50 8.41
C ARG A 304 5.86 3.01 8.72
N ALA A 305 6.07 2.15 7.72
CA ALA A 305 6.05 0.70 7.89
C ALA A 305 7.37 0.21 8.51
N GLY A 306 7.33 -0.99 9.11
CA GLY A 306 8.46 -1.56 9.85
C GLY A 306 8.07 -2.13 11.20
N ASN A 307 9.07 -2.71 11.87
CA ASN A 307 8.95 -3.17 13.25
C ASN A 307 8.82 -1.99 14.23
N ALA A 308 8.07 -2.23 15.31
CA ALA A 308 8.09 -1.36 16.49
C ALA A 308 9.39 -1.56 17.28
N GLU A 309 9.46 -0.97 18.48
CA GLU A 309 10.49 -1.31 19.46
C GLU A 309 10.36 -2.78 19.90
N ALA A 310 11.44 -3.34 20.47
CA ALA A 310 11.49 -4.75 20.86
C ALA A 310 10.29 -5.16 21.74
N GLY A 311 9.64 -6.28 21.38
CA GLY A 311 8.41 -6.76 22.04
C GLY A 311 7.12 -6.12 21.54
N GLY A 312 7.17 -5.18 20.60
CA GLY A 312 6.01 -4.63 19.91
C GLY A 312 5.57 -5.43 18.69
N GLY A 313 4.60 -4.90 17.94
CA GLY A 313 4.14 -5.48 16.68
C GLY A 313 5.01 -5.10 15.48
N SER A 314 4.62 -5.56 14.29
CA SER A 314 5.30 -5.25 13.02
C SER A 314 4.33 -4.81 11.93
N ILE A 315 4.80 -3.98 11.00
CA ILE A 315 4.12 -3.76 9.70
C ILE A 315 5.04 -4.28 8.60
N THR A 316 4.67 -5.40 7.99
CA THR A 316 5.29 -5.87 6.74
C THR A 316 4.48 -5.36 5.57
N ALA A 317 5.11 -4.66 4.64
CA ALA A 317 4.39 -3.92 3.61
C ALA A 317 4.79 -4.35 2.19
N PHE A 318 3.79 -4.52 1.32
CA PHE A 318 3.96 -4.64 -0.13
C PHE A 318 3.39 -3.40 -0.80
N TYR A 319 4.26 -2.67 -1.48
CA TYR A 319 3.91 -1.48 -2.23
C TYR A 319 3.93 -1.79 -3.71
N THR A 320 2.77 -1.81 -4.37
CA THR A 320 2.75 -2.08 -5.80
C THR A 320 3.26 -0.86 -6.57
N VAL A 321 3.98 -1.13 -7.65
CA VAL A 321 4.48 -0.13 -8.60
C VAL A 321 4.07 -0.59 -9.99
N LEU A 322 3.31 0.24 -10.68
CA LEU A 322 2.87 -0.03 -12.05
C LEU A 322 4.02 0.26 -13.00
N SER A 323 4.61 -0.79 -13.54
CA SER A 323 5.68 -0.70 -14.54
C SER A 323 5.06 -0.93 -15.92
N GLU A 324 4.83 0.14 -16.69
CA GLU A 324 4.35 0.03 -18.06
C GLU A 324 5.49 -0.48 -18.97
N GLY A 325 5.47 -1.78 -19.29
CA GLY A 325 6.27 -2.36 -20.37
C GLY A 325 7.78 -2.47 -20.13
N ASP A 326 8.19 -3.10 -19.03
CA ASP A 326 9.61 -3.32 -18.65
C ASP A 326 10.48 -2.06 -18.70
N ASP A 327 9.87 -0.87 -18.65
CA ASP A 327 10.59 0.39 -18.66
C ASP A 327 11.34 0.57 -17.34
N GLN A 328 12.62 0.21 -17.36
CA GLN A 328 13.54 0.41 -16.25
C GLN A 328 13.75 1.89 -15.91
N GLN A 329 13.21 2.82 -16.71
CA GLN A 329 13.41 4.25 -16.57
C GLN A 329 12.23 4.98 -15.87
N ASP A 330 11.24 4.28 -15.31
CA ASP A 330 10.18 4.92 -14.52
C ASP A 330 10.77 5.53 -13.22
N PRO A 331 10.68 6.87 -13.02
CA PRO A 331 11.23 7.52 -11.84
C PRO A 331 10.57 7.05 -10.52
N ILE A 332 9.32 6.57 -10.56
CA ILE A 332 8.65 6.02 -9.37
C ILE A 332 9.24 4.66 -9.02
N ALA A 333 9.46 3.81 -10.02
CA ALA A 333 10.14 2.53 -9.87
C ALA A 333 11.54 2.70 -9.28
N ASP A 334 12.33 3.66 -9.78
CA ASP A 334 13.68 3.92 -9.28
C ASP A 334 13.68 4.45 -7.84
N SER A 335 12.80 5.40 -7.53
CA SER A 335 12.61 5.91 -6.17
C SER A 335 12.20 4.79 -5.21
N ALA A 336 11.25 3.94 -5.61
CA ALA A 336 10.81 2.79 -4.84
C ALA A 336 11.96 1.81 -4.56
N ARG A 337 12.78 1.46 -5.56
CA ARG A 337 13.97 0.59 -5.36
C ARG A 337 15.00 1.20 -4.39
N GLY A 338 15.09 2.53 -4.35
CA GLY A 338 15.97 3.26 -3.44
C GLY A 338 15.53 3.19 -1.98
N VAL A 339 14.22 3.24 -1.71
CA VAL A 339 13.67 3.32 -0.35
C VAL A 339 13.19 1.98 0.23
N LEU A 340 12.96 0.97 -0.61
CA LEU A 340 12.45 -0.35 -0.20
C LEU A 340 13.57 -1.36 0.09
N ASP A 341 13.25 -2.37 0.90
CA ASP A 341 14.16 -3.43 1.34
C ASP A 341 14.25 -4.59 0.32
N GLY A 342 13.70 -4.40 -0.88
CA GLY A 342 13.62 -5.42 -1.93
C GLY A 342 12.39 -5.24 -2.81
N HIS A 343 12.21 -6.15 -3.76
CA HIS A 343 11.09 -6.14 -4.67
C HIS A 343 10.83 -7.50 -5.31
N ILE A 344 9.57 -7.71 -5.69
CA ILE A 344 9.07 -8.81 -6.49
C ILE A 344 8.63 -8.24 -7.84
N VAL A 345 9.11 -8.83 -8.93
CA VAL A 345 8.77 -8.43 -10.30
C VAL A 345 7.86 -9.48 -10.92
N LEU A 346 6.74 -9.04 -11.49
CA LEU A 346 5.85 -9.89 -12.27
C LEU A 346 6.14 -9.71 -13.77
N SER A 347 6.58 -10.79 -14.41
CA SER A 347 6.94 -10.82 -15.83
C SER A 347 5.73 -11.06 -16.72
N ARG A 348 5.58 -10.21 -17.74
CA ARG A 348 4.58 -10.43 -18.79
C ARG A 348 4.85 -11.72 -19.58
N ARG A 349 6.12 -12.01 -19.89
CA ARG A 349 6.52 -13.23 -20.59
C ARG A 349 6.05 -14.48 -19.85
N LEU A 350 6.25 -14.55 -18.53
CA LEU A 350 5.80 -15.69 -17.72
C LEU A 350 4.26 -15.79 -17.71
N ALA A 351 3.54 -14.68 -17.60
CA ALA A 351 2.09 -14.66 -17.62
C ALA A 351 1.51 -15.17 -18.96
N GLU A 352 2.10 -14.76 -20.09
CA GLU A 352 1.73 -15.21 -21.44
C GLU A 352 2.04 -16.70 -21.67
N GLU A 353 3.08 -17.24 -21.02
CA GLU A 353 3.42 -18.67 -21.00
C GLU A 353 2.52 -19.50 -20.05
N GLY A 354 1.52 -18.88 -19.43
CA GLY A 354 0.63 -19.54 -18.46
C GLY A 354 1.34 -19.92 -17.15
N HIS A 355 2.47 -19.28 -16.83
CA HIS A 355 3.23 -19.50 -15.60
C HIS A 355 2.74 -18.56 -14.49
N TYR A 356 2.05 -19.13 -13.49
CA TYR A 356 1.54 -18.38 -12.33
C TYR A 356 2.00 -18.97 -10.98
N PRO A 357 2.31 -18.12 -9.98
CA PRO A 357 2.50 -16.67 -10.08
C PRO A 357 3.62 -16.30 -11.08
N ALA A 358 3.44 -15.20 -11.81
CA ALA A 358 4.35 -14.78 -12.89
C ALA A 358 5.62 -14.10 -12.36
N ILE A 359 6.21 -14.61 -11.28
CA ILE A 359 7.33 -13.98 -10.58
C ILE A 359 8.63 -14.23 -11.34
N ASP A 360 9.30 -13.16 -11.72
CA ASP A 360 10.66 -13.20 -12.26
C ASP A 360 11.67 -13.27 -11.11
N ILE A 361 12.26 -14.44 -10.91
CA ILE A 361 13.19 -14.69 -9.80
C ILE A 361 14.54 -14.01 -10.00
N GLU A 362 14.93 -13.71 -11.24
CA GLU A 362 16.18 -13.03 -11.59
C GLU A 362 16.06 -11.53 -11.31
N ALA A 363 14.93 -10.94 -11.70
CA ALA A 363 14.64 -9.53 -11.48
C ALA A 363 14.15 -9.22 -10.04
N SER A 364 13.82 -10.24 -9.24
CA SER A 364 13.33 -10.07 -7.87
C SER A 364 14.41 -10.28 -6.81
N ILE A 365 14.32 -9.55 -5.71
CA ILE A 365 15.27 -9.60 -4.59
C ILE A 365 14.59 -9.30 -3.25
N SER A 366 14.93 -10.06 -2.21
CA SER A 366 14.70 -9.69 -0.82
C SER A 366 16.06 -9.41 -0.16
N ARG A 367 16.33 -8.16 0.24
CA ARG A 367 17.63 -7.80 0.84
C ARG A 367 17.78 -8.35 2.25
N VAL A 368 16.67 -8.68 2.93
CA VAL A 368 16.68 -9.22 4.30
C VAL A 368 16.75 -10.74 4.35
N MET A 369 16.52 -11.44 3.22
CA MET A 369 16.52 -12.90 3.17
C MET A 369 17.73 -13.53 3.88
N PRO A 370 19.00 -13.07 3.67
CA PRO A 370 20.16 -13.64 4.36
C PRO A 370 20.12 -13.57 5.89
N SER A 371 19.33 -12.65 6.45
CA SER A 371 19.19 -12.46 7.89
C SER A 371 18.04 -13.24 8.51
N VAL A 372 17.15 -13.81 7.70
CA VAL A 372 15.90 -14.48 8.18
C VAL A 372 15.79 -15.95 7.79
N VAL A 373 16.79 -16.49 7.07
CA VAL A 373 16.84 -17.91 6.70
C VAL A 373 18.16 -18.55 7.13
N SER A 374 18.20 -19.88 7.17
CA SER A 374 19.44 -20.61 7.46
C SER A 374 20.44 -20.50 6.30
N PRO A 375 21.76 -20.62 6.56
CA PRO A 375 22.77 -20.64 5.51
C PRO A 375 22.54 -21.73 4.45
N GLN A 376 22.00 -22.88 4.87
CA GLN A 376 21.66 -23.98 3.96
C GLN A 376 20.52 -23.60 3.01
N HIS A 377 19.44 -23.02 3.53
CA HIS A 377 18.33 -22.54 2.71
C HIS A 377 18.79 -21.44 1.74
N LEU A 378 19.59 -20.49 2.22
CA LEU A 378 20.16 -19.44 1.37
C LEU A 378 21.01 -20.02 0.22
N GLY A 379 21.86 -21.00 0.51
CA GLY A 379 22.68 -21.68 -0.50
C GLY A 379 21.84 -22.40 -1.55
N GLN A 380 20.77 -23.09 -1.15
CA GLN A 380 19.84 -23.75 -2.05
C GLN A 380 19.09 -22.75 -2.94
N ALA A 381 18.65 -21.62 -2.39
CA ALA A 381 17.99 -20.57 -3.16
C ALA A 381 18.94 -19.95 -4.19
N GLN A 382 20.21 -19.72 -3.84
CA GLN A 382 21.23 -19.23 -4.77
C GLN A 382 21.51 -20.24 -5.88
N GLN A 383 21.66 -21.53 -5.56
CA GLN A 383 21.84 -22.59 -6.54
C GLN A 383 20.65 -22.67 -7.50
N PHE A 384 19.41 -22.54 -6.99
CA PHE A 384 18.20 -22.47 -7.82
C PHE A 384 18.29 -21.32 -8.82
N LYS A 385 18.63 -20.11 -8.35
CA LYS A 385 18.76 -18.91 -9.20
C LYS A 385 19.83 -19.08 -10.29
N GLN A 386 20.97 -19.68 -9.95
CA GLN A 386 22.05 -19.94 -10.90
C GLN A 386 21.60 -20.87 -12.03
N LEU A 387 20.97 -22.01 -11.68
CA LEU A 387 20.48 -22.95 -12.68
C LEU A 387 19.35 -22.37 -13.52
N TRP A 388 18.42 -21.64 -12.89
CA TRP A 388 17.35 -20.94 -13.60
C TRP A 388 17.91 -19.97 -14.64
N SER A 389 18.83 -19.09 -14.24
CA SER A 389 19.44 -18.12 -15.16
C SER A 389 20.26 -18.79 -16.27
N ARG A 390 20.98 -19.88 -15.94
CA ARG A 390 21.74 -20.66 -16.93
C ARG A 390 20.83 -21.26 -18.00
N TYR A 391 19.67 -21.79 -17.61
CA TYR A 391 18.66 -22.27 -18.54
C TYR A 391 18.13 -21.14 -19.41
N GLN A 392 17.75 -19.99 -18.82
CA GLN A 392 17.19 -18.87 -19.59
C GLN A 392 18.18 -18.34 -20.65
N GLN A 393 19.46 -18.19 -20.31
CA GLN A 393 20.51 -17.75 -21.25
C GLN A 393 20.72 -18.73 -22.41
N SER A 394 20.43 -20.00 -22.20
CA SER A 394 20.62 -21.06 -23.20
C SER A 394 19.34 -21.43 -23.96
N ARG A 395 18.18 -20.89 -23.56
CA ARG A 395 16.85 -21.29 -24.04
C ARG A 395 16.72 -21.22 -25.56
N ASP A 396 17.22 -20.14 -26.15
CA ASP A 396 17.13 -19.93 -27.60
C ASP A 396 17.98 -20.96 -28.36
N LEU A 397 19.21 -21.22 -27.89
CA LEU A 397 20.10 -22.24 -28.46
C LEU A 397 19.53 -23.65 -28.35
N ILE A 398 18.86 -23.97 -27.24
CA ILE A 398 18.17 -25.25 -27.05
C ILE A 398 16.99 -25.36 -28.03
N SER A 399 16.18 -24.30 -28.18
CA SER A 399 14.99 -24.34 -29.02
C SER A 399 15.29 -24.52 -30.52
N VAL A 400 16.41 -23.99 -30.99
CA VAL A 400 16.89 -24.19 -32.37
C VAL A 400 17.70 -25.48 -32.56
N GLY A 401 17.90 -26.27 -31.51
CA GLY A 401 18.68 -27.52 -31.55
C GLY A 401 20.19 -27.34 -31.69
N ALA A 402 20.72 -26.14 -31.41
CA ALA A 402 22.15 -25.83 -31.51
C ALA A 402 22.95 -26.27 -30.27
N TYR A 403 22.28 -26.55 -29.15
CA TYR A 403 22.93 -27.04 -27.93
C TYR A 403 23.20 -28.55 -28.00
N VAL A 404 24.43 -28.97 -27.70
CA VAL A 404 24.85 -30.37 -27.65
C VAL A 404 25.16 -30.78 -26.22
N ALA A 405 24.52 -31.87 -25.77
CA ALA A 405 24.73 -32.41 -24.43
C ALA A 405 26.21 -32.77 -24.17
N GLY A 406 26.69 -32.49 -22.96
CA GLY A 406 28.09 -32.69 -22.57
C GLY A 406 29.02 -31.51 -22.89
N GLY A 407 28.52 -30.47 -23.58
CA GLY A 407 29.29 -29.27 -23.88
C GLY A 407 29.54 -28.39 -22.66
N ASP A 408 28.58 -28.31 -21.75
CA ASP A 408 28.70 -27.55 -20.51
C ASP A 408 27.90 -28.22 -19.37
N ARG A 409 28.61 -28.62 -18.31
CA ARG A 409 28.02 -29.42 -17.22
C ARG A 409 26.94 -28.66 -16.45
N GLU A 410 27.06 -27.35 -16.32
CA GLU A 410 26.08 -26.52 -15.62
C GLU A 410 24.81 -26.33 -16.46
N THR A 411 24.94 -26.11 -17.77
CA THR A 411 23.81 -26.04 -18.69
C THR A 411 23.12 -27.39 -18.80
N ASP A 412 23.86 -28.50 -18.86
CA ASP A 412 23.28 -29.85 -18.85
C ASP A 412 22.43 -30.08 -17.59
N LEU A 413 22.96 -29.68 -16.42
CA LEU A 413 22.23 -29.79 -15.16
C LEU A 413 20.99 -28.89 -15.14
N ALA A 414 21.10 -27.65 -15.63
CA ALA A 414 19.99 -26.71 -15.73
C ALA A 414 18.87 -27.25 -16.65
N ILE A 415 19.23 -27.84 -17.80
CA ILE A 415 18.30 -28.49 -18.71
C ILE A 415 17.62 -29.68 -18.03
N ALA A 416 18.38 -30.54 -17.36
CA ALA A 416 17.86 -31.73 -16.69
C ALA A 416 16.90 -31.40 -15.55
N LEU A 417 17.16 -30.32 -14.79
CA LEU A 417 16.34 -29.89 -13.66
C LEU A 417 15.22 -28.91 -14.03
N GLN A 418 15.16 -28.45 -15.27
CA GLN A 418 14.19 -27.42 -15.68
C GLN A 418 12.73 -27.78 -15.35
N PRO A 419 12.24 -29.01 -15.60
CA PRO A 419 10.86 -29.37 -15.24
C PRO A 419 10.58 -29.23 -13.73
N GLN A 420 11.54 -29.59 -12.88
CA GLN A 420 11.44 -29.48 -11.43
C GLN A 420 11.49 -28.00 -10.99
N LEU A 421 12.36 -27.18 -11.60
CA LEU A 421 12.43 -25.74 -11.34
C LEU A 421 11.11 -25.05 -11.67
N VAL A 422 10.54 -25.31 -12.86
CA VAL A 422 9.24 -24.75 -13.28
C VAL A 422 8.11 -25.19 -12.34
N ARG A 423 8.08 -26.48 -11.97
CA ARG A 423 7.08 -26.98 -11.02
C ARG A 423 7.24 -26.32 -9.65
N TYR A 424 8.46 -26.07 -9.21
CA TYR A 424 8.73 -25.35 -7.97
C TYR A 424 8.21 -23.90 -8.03
N LEU A 425 8.29 -23.20 -9.16
CA LEU A 425 7.81 -21.81 -9.23
C LEU A 425 6.29 -21.67 -9.36
N ARG A 426 5.60 -22.65 -9.94
CA ARG A 426 4.16 -22.59 -10.23
C ARG A 426 3.26 -23.00 -9.06
N GLN A 427 2.33 -22.14 -8.66
CA GLN A 427 1.42 -22.43 -7.55
C GLN A 427 -0.02 -22.10 -7.94
N GLY A 428 -0.96 -22.98 -7.58
CA GLY A 428 -2.39 -22.75 -7.81
C GLY A 428 -2.95 -21.65 -6.91
N LEU A 429 -4.06 -21.04 -7.34
CA LEU A 429 -4.69 -19.90 -6.65
C LEU A 429 -5.11 -20.18 -5.20
N ASN A 430 -5.47 -21.44 -4.94
CA ASN A 430 -5.97 -21.91 -3.67
C ASN A 430 -4.93 -22.77 -2.92
N ASP A 431 -3.75 -22.97 -3.52
CA ASP A 431 -2.67 -23.70 -2.89
C ASP A 431 -1.99 -22.76 -1.91
N ASN A 432 -1.86 -23.19 -0.65
CA ASN A 432 -1.05 -22.53 0.36
C ASN A 432 0.17 -23.41 0.64
N GLU A 433 1.36 -22.80 0.70
CA GLU A 433 2.57 -23.52 1.08
C GLU A 433 3.39 -22.76 2.10
N SER A 434 3.55 -23.37 3.27
CA SER A 434 4.27 -22.78 4.38
C SER A 434 5.75 -22.60 4.05
N LEU A 435 6.42 -21.74 4.82
CA LEU A 435 7.85 -21.50 4.71
C LEU A 435 8.67 -22.79 4.85
N GLN A 436 8.32 -23.61 5.84
CA GLN A 436 8.98 -24.90 6.07
C GLN A 436 8.80 -25.84 4.87
N ALA A 437 7.57 -26.02 4.40
CA ALA A 437 7.28 -26.88 3.25
C ALA A 437 7.98 -26.37 1.98
N SER A 438 8.03 -25.05 1.79
CA SER A 438 8.74 -24.41 0.68
C SER A 438 10.24 -24.72 0.70
N ALA A 439 10.88 -24.62 1.87
CA ALA A 439 12.29 -24.93 2.05
C ALA A 439 12.58 -26.44 1.85
N GLU A 440 11.75 -27.32 2.39
CA GLU A 440 11.86 -28.77 2.19
C GLU A 440 11.71 -29.15 0.70
N ARG A 441 10.72 -28.56 0.03
CA ARG A 441 10.51 -28.78 -1.41
C ARG A 441 11.64 -28.21 -2.25
N LEU A 442 12.25 -27.09 -1.84
CA LEU A 442 13.43 -26.51 -2.50
C LEU A 442 14.63 -27.46 -2.38
N ALA A 443 14.86 -28.05 -1.22
CA ALA A 443 15.90 -29.05 -1.03
C ALA A 443 15.67 -30.29 -1.92
N ALA A 444 14.40 -30.72 -2.07
CA ALA A 444 14.03 -31.86 -2.90
C ALA A 444 14.25 -31.61 -4.40
N VAL A 445 14.29 -30.36 -4.89
CA VAL A 445 14.59 -30.05 -6.31
C VAL A 445 15.94 -30.61 -6.73
N PHE A 446 16.93 -30.58 -5.84
CA PHE A 446 18.30 -31.01 -6.14
C PHE A 446 18.54 -32.49 -5.85
N THR A 447 17.55 -33.20 -5.32
CA THR A 447 17.67 -34.64 -5.03
C THR A 447 17.29 -35.42 -6.28
N PRO A 448 18.14 -36.33 -6.78
CA PRO A 448 17.82 -37.10 -7.98
C PRO A 448 16.57 -37.94 -7.72
N VAL A 449 15.56 -37.80 -8.58
CA VAL A 449 14.43 -38.73 -8.63
C VAL A 449 14.99 -40.05 -9.16
N ALA A 450 14.93 -41.11 -8.35
CA ALA A 450 15.33 -42.44 -8.81
C ALA A 450 14.57 -42.78 -10.10
N PRO A 451 15.24 -43.28 -11.15
CA PRO A 451 14.54 -43.69 -12.36
C PRO A 451 13.56 -44.82 -11.98
N GLY A 452 12.27 -44.55 -12.19
CA GLY A 452 11.18 -45.52 -12.03
C GLY A 452 10.97 -46.33 -13.29
#